data_AF-V9IFV6-F1
#
_entry.id   AF-V9IFV6-F1
#
_cell.length_a   1.000
_cell.length_b   1.000
_cell.length_c   1.000
_cell.angle_alpha   90.00
_cell.angle_beta   90.00
_cell.angle_gamma   90.00
#
_symmetry.space_group_name_H-M   'P 1'
#
loop_
_entity.id
_entity.type
_entity.pdbx_description
1 polymer ?
#
loop_
_entity_poly.entity_id
_entity_poly.type
_entity_poly.pdbx_seq_one_letter_code
_entity_poly.pdbx_strand_id
1 'polypeptide(L)'
;MMILPLPSLIVINTTTNHHHIPEDETEKLTPHVIELFLEQIRNESAPRYGGNSWLIRIYRSWFELKTTLSAMWMGNPILTMVLFGLPAGFLSLICYGICCPDILDADDDEEDHPGANHMKKD
;
A
#
# COMPACT_ATOMS: atom_id res chain seq x y z
N MET A 1 15.99 8.66 2.68
CA MET A 1 15.50 10.05 2.65
C MET A 1 16.11 10.71 1.41
N MET A 2 15.32 11.02 0.39
CA MET A 2 15.83 11.79 -0.76
C MET A 2 15.88 13.26 -0.32
N ILE A 3 17.06 13.87 -0.34
CA ILE A 3 17.28 15.25 0.07
C ILE A 3 17.32 16.08 -1.21
N LEU A 4 16.41 17.04 -1.35
CA LEU A 4 16.38 17.90 -2.54
C LEU A 4 17.37 19.06 -2.35
N PRO A 5 18.26 19.34 -3.31
CA PRO A 5 19.19 20.46 -3.21
C PRO A 5 18.42 21.79 -3.19
N LEU A 6 18.83 22.71 -2.32
CA LEU A 6 18.27 24.05 -2.23
C LEU A 6 19.12 25.02 -3.07
N PRO A 7 18.51 25.99 -3.79
CA PRO A 7 17.07 26.28 -3.89
C PRO A 7 16.35 25.33 -4.88
N SER A 8 15.13 24.89 -4.56
CA SER A 8 14.33 24.05 -5.48
C SER A 8 12.95 24.64 -5.74
N LEU A 9 12.45 24.45 -6.97
CA LEU A 9 11.14 24.89 -7.42
C LEU A 9 10.28 23.65 -7.76
N ILE A 10 9.08 23.58 -7.20
CA ILE A 10 8.09 22.55 -7.53
C ILE A 10 6.75 23.25 -7.76
N VAL A 11 6.10 22.96 -8.87
CA VAL A 11 4.76 23.48 -9.18
C VAL A 11 3.76 22.34 -9.07
N ILE A 12 2.70 22.53 -8.28
CA ILE A 12 1.71 21.50 -7.99
C ILE A 12 0.34 21.99 -8.43
N ASN A 13 -0.34 21.19 -9.25
CA ASN A 13 -1.74 21.41 -9.57
C ASN A 13 -2.61 20.77 -8.49
N THR A 14 -3.29 21.59 -7.68
CA THR A 14 -4.13 21.13 -6.56
C THR A 14 -5.38 20.37 -6.99
N THR A 15 -5.86 20.58 -8.22
CA THR A 15 -7.06 19.90 -8.73
C THR A 15 -6.72 18.50 -9.22
N THR A 16 -5.59 18.34 -9.91
CA THR A 16 -5.22 17.06 -10.53
C THR A 16 -4.14 16.28 -9.77
N ASN A 17 -3.55 16.87 -8.73
CA ASN A 17 -2.43 16.31 -7.96
C ASN A 17 -1.20 15.93 -8.81
N HIS A 18 -1.05 16.54 -9.99
CA HIS A 18 0.20 16.46 -10.75
C HIS A 18 1.19 17.48 -10.21
N HIS A 19 2.45 17.08 -10.16
CA HIS A 19 3.56 17.96 -9.85
C HIS A 19 4.52 18.01 -11.04
N HIS A 20 5.10 19.20 -11.22
CA HIS A 20 6.08 19.49 -12.24
C HIS A 20 7.36 19.93 -11.55
N ILE A 21 8.48 19.33 -11.95
CA ILE A 21 9.82 19.66 -11.48
C ILE A 21 10.60 20.12 -12.71
N PRO A 22 11.26 21.29 -12.67
CA PRO A 22 12.10 21.73 -13.77
C PRO A 22 13.28 20.75 -13.93
N GLU A 23 13.61 20.39 -15.17
CA GLU A 23 14.74 19.51 -15.48
C GLU A 23 16.09 20.22 -15.33
N ASP A 24 16.08 21.55 -15.36
CA ASP A 24 17.28 22.37 -15.25
C ASP A 24 17.87 22.35 -13.83
N GLU A 25 19.21 22.37 -13.76
CA GLU A 25 19.96 22.48 -12.51
C GLU A 25 19.51 23.71 -11.72
N THR A 26 19.35 23.53 -10.40
CA THR A 26 18.88 24.55 -9.46
C THR A 26 19.68 25.86 -9.49
N GLU A 27 20.94 25.80 -9.93
CA GLU A 27 21.84 26.94 -10.08
C GLU A 27 21.50 27.83 -11.31
N LYS A 28 20.69 27.34 -12.25
CA LYS A 28 20.30 28.04 -13.50
C LYS A 28 18.87 28.56 -13.49
N LEU A 29 18.18 28.51 -12.34
CA LEU A 29 16.84 29.07 -12.13
C LEU A 29 16.87 30.60 -12.18
N THR A 30 17.02 31.15 -13.38
CA THR A 30 16.82 32.58 -13.64
C THR A 30 15.33 32.90 -13.73
N PRO A 31 14.89 34.15 -13.47
CA PRO A 31 13.48 34.53 -13.58
C PRO A 31 12.87 34.18 -14.95
N HIS A 32 13.66 34.31 -16.02
CA HIS A 32 13.23 33.97 -17.38
C HIS A 32 12.97 32.47 -17.58
N VAL A 33 13.80 31.60 -17.00
CA VAL A 33 13.61 30.15 -17.05
C VAL A 33 12.36 29.73 -16.28
N ILE A 34 12.06 30.41 -15.16
CA ILE A 34 10.84 30.18 -14.40
C ILE A 34 9.61 30.56 -15.23
N GLU A 35 9.62 31.72 -15.89
CA GLU A 35 8.52 32.13 -16.79
C GLU A 35 8.29 31.12 -17.92
N LEU A 36 9.37 30.67 -18.57
CA LEU A 36 9.30 29.68 -19.64
C LEU A 36 8.74 28.33 -19.13
N PHE A 37 9.17 27.90 -17.94
CA PHE A 37 8.65 26.68 -17.30
C PHE A 37 7.16 26.79 -16.96
N LEU A 38 6.71 27.93 -16.42
CA LEU A 38 5.29 28.18 -16.16
C LEU A 38 4.46 28.19 -17.45
N GLU A 39 5.01 28.74 -18.53
CA GLU A 39 4.38 28.70 -19.84
C GLU A 39 4.31 27.27 -20.42
N GLN A 40 5.34 26.45 -20.24
CA GLN A 40 5.34 25.03 -20.62
C GLN A 40 4.30 24.23 -19.82
N ILE A 41 4.11 24.54 -18.53
CA ILE A 41 3.04 23.93 -17.72
C ILE A 41 1.67 24.34 -18.26
N ARG A 42 1.49 25.62 -18.58
CA ARG A 42 0.24 26.15 -19.16
C ARG A 42 -0.07 25.53 -20.53
N ASN A 43 0.95 25.28 -21.34
CA ASN A 43 0.84 24.66 -22.66
C ASN A 43 0.83 23.12 -22.60
N GLU A 44 0.74 22.53 -21.40
CA GLU A 44 0.67 21.08 -21.20
C GLU A 44 1.88 20.27 -21.71
N SER A 45 2.99 20.94 -22.07
CA SER A 45 4.18 20.32 -22.65
C SER A 45 5.22 19.89 -21.62
N ALA A 46 5.09 20.34 -20.37
CA ALA A 46 6.00 19.99 -19.29
C ALA A 46 5.74 18.54 -18.80
N PRO A 47 6.80 17.79 -18.41
CA PRO A 47 6.66 16.45 -17.86
C PRO A 47 5.79 16.49 -16.59
N ARG A 48 4.77 15.63 -16.55
CA ARG A 48 3.82 15.51 -15.45
C ARG A 48 4.20 14.32 -14.59
N TYR A 49 4.44 14.57 -13.31
CA TYR A 49 4.68 13.52 -12.33
C TYR A 49 3.50 13.43 -11.36
N GLY A 50 3.24 12.23 -10.84
CA GLY A 50 2.09 11.99 -9.95
C GLY A 50 0.76 11.94 -10.70
N GLY A 51 -0.27 12.61 -10.16
CA GLY A 51 -1.64 12.53 -10.66
C GLY A 51 -2.59 11.76 -9.72
N ASN A 52 -3.84 11.62 -10.16
CA ASN A 52 -4.92 10.98 -9.39
C ASN A 52 -5.44 9.68 -10.02
N SER A 53 -4.68 9.08 -10.94
CA SER A 53 -5.05 7.79 -11.54
C SER A 53 -5.12 6.70 -10.47
N TRP A 54 -5.99 5.71 -10.67
CA TRP A 54 -6.24 4.65 -9.69
C TRP A 54 -4.96 3.90 -9.26
N LEU A 55 -4.08 3.57 -10.21
CA LEU A 55 -2.78 2.93 -9.94
C LEU A 55 -1.88 3.80 -9.05
N ILE A 56 -1.82 5.10 -9.31
CA ILE A 56 -1.03 6.06 -8.54
C ILE A 56 -1.61 6.21 -7.12
N ARG A 57 -2.93 6.15 -6.97
CA ARG A 57 -3.59 6.15 -5.65
C ARG A 57 -3.22 4.90 -4.85
N ILE A 58 -3.26 3.72 -5.45
CA ILE A 58 -2.83 2.47 -4.78
C ILE A 58 -1.36 2.55 -4.37
N TYR A 59 -0.49 3.00 -5.28
CA TYR A 59 0.93 3.16 -4.99
C TYR A 59 1.16 4.12 -3.82
N ARG A 60 0.45 5.26 -3.79
CA ARG A 60 0.52 6.22 -2.68
C ARG A 60 0.05 5.59 -1.38
N SER A 61 -1.11 4.94 -1.36
CA SER A 61 -1.63 4.28 -0.16
C SER A 61 -0.69 3.18 0.35
N TRP A 62 -0.07 2.41 -0.55
CA TRP A 62 0.93 1.41 -0.18
C TRP A 62 2.19 2.05 0.43
N PHE A 63 2.69 3.12 -0.18
CA PHE A 63 3.85 3.86 0.32
C PHE A 63 3.58 4.48 1.69
N GLU A 64 2.41 5.09 1.86
CA GLU A 64 1.95 5.65 3.14
C GLU A 64 1.84 4.56 4.19
N LEU A 65 1.17 3.44 3.89
CA LEU A 65 1.03 2.32 4.81
C LEU A 65 2.39 1.77 5.24
N LYS A 66 3.32 1.57 4.30
CA LYS A 66 4.68 1.11 4.62
C LYS A 66 5.44 2.10 5.50
N THR A 67 5.36 3.40 5.18
CA THR A 67 6.04 4.45 5.95
C THR A 67 5.48 4.55 7.36
N THR A 68 4.15 4.52 7.50
CA THR A 68 3.46 4.52 8.79
C THR A 68 3.80 3.27 9.60
N LEU A 69 3.80 2.10 8.98
CA LEU A 69 4.18 0.85 9.66
C LEU A 69 5.63 0.90 10.13
N SER A 70 6.55 1.39 9.29
CA SER A 70 7.95 1.58 9.66
C SER A 70 8.12 2.57 10.81
N ALA A 71 7.33 3.65 10.83
CA ALA A 71 7.36 4.64 11.90
C ALA A 71 6.81 4.06 13.22
N MET A 72 5.71 3.30 13.16
CA MET A 72 5.16 2.58 14.31
C MET A 72 6.14 1.55 14.87
N TRP A 73 6.80 0.80 13.98
CA TRP A 73 7.81 -0.21 14.36
C TRP A 73 9.00 0.40 15.10
N MET A 74 9.47 1.58 14.64
CA MET A 74 10.56 2.28 15.34
C MET A 74 10.12 2.90 16.68
N GLY A 75 8.84 3.26 16.82
CA GLY A 75 8.31 3.76 18.08
C GLY A 75 8.15 2.65 19.13
N ASN A 76 7.35 1.62 18.81
CA ASN A 76 7.15 0.47 19.68
C ASN A 76 6.82 -0.78 18.84
N PRO A 77 7.80 -1.68 18.62
CA PRO A 77 7.62 -2.84 17.75
C PRO A 77 6.65 -3.87 18.36
N ILE A 78 6.62 -4.02 19.68
CA ILE A 78 5.73 -4.98 20.37
C ILE A 78 4.27 -4.56 20.18
N LEU A 79 3.95 -3.30 20.45
CA LEU A 79 2.59 -2.77 20.27
C LEU A 79 2.15 -2.88 18.81
N THR A 80 3.05 -2.57 17.87
CA THR A 80 2.79 -2.69 16.42
C THR A 80 2.50 -4.15 16.04
N MET A 81 3.29 -5.09 16.53
CA MET A 81 3.10 -6.52 16.26
C MET A 81 1.77 -7.03 16.82
N VAL A 82 1.34 -6.60 18.01
CA VAL A 82 0.03 -6.97 18.55
C VAL A 82 -1.11 -6.32 17.75
N LEU A 83 -0.99 -5.02 17.46
CA LEU A 83 -2.02 -4.26 16.75
C LEU A 83 -2.32 -4.83 15.36
N PHE A 84 -1.30 -5.26 14.63
CA PHE A 84 -1.45 -5.79 13.26
C PHE A 84 -1.47 -7.32 13.22
N GLY A 85 -0.65 -7.98 14.04
CA GLY A 85 -0.50 -9.44 14.05
C GLY A 85 -1.71 -10.15 14.62
N LEU A 86 -2.41 -9.58 15.61
CA LEU A 86 -3.57 -10.22 16.21
C LEU A 86 -4.78 -10.23 15.23
N PRO A 87 -5.15 -9.10 14.59
CA PRO A 87 -6.14 -9.11 13.51
C PRO A 87 -5.72 -9.97 12.31
N ALA A 88 -4.44 -9.92 11.90
CA ALA A 88 -3.94 -10.74 10.79
C ALA A 88 -3.95 -12.24 11.13
N GLY A 89 -3.66 -12.60 12.37
CA GLY A 89 -3.71 -13.99 12.86
C GLY A 89 -5.12 -14.54 12.82
N PHE A 90 -6.11 -13.79 13.32
CA PHE A 90 -7.52 -14.19 13.21
C PHE A 90 -7.96 -14.31 11.75
N LEU A 91 -7.60 -13.34 10.91
CA LEU A 91 -7.91 -13.40 9.48
C LEU A 91 -7.28 -14.63 8.83
N SER A 92 -6.03 -14.96 9.19
CA SER A 92 -5.34 -16.15 8.71
C SER A 92 -6.03 -17.44 9.15
N LEU A 93 -6.50 -17.52 10.40
CA LEU A 93 -7.24 -18.68 10.90
C LEU A 93 -8.58 -18.85 10.19
N ILE A 94 -9.31 -17.76 9.95
CA ILE A 94 -10.57 -17.78 9.20
C ILE A 94 -10.32 -18.24 7.75
N CYS A 95 -9.33 -17.65 7.07
CA CYS A 95 -8.96 -18.05 5.71
C CYS A 95 -8.49 -19.50 5.65
N TYR A 96 -7.73 -19.95 6.64
CA TYR A 96 -7.30 -21.34 6.74
C TYR A 96 -8.47 -22.30 6.94
N GLY A 97 -9.42 -21.97 7.83
CA GLY A 97 -10.60 -22.79 8.07
C GLY A 97 -11.57 -22.85 6.89
N ILE A 98 -11.67 -21.79 6.07
CA ILE A 98 -12.45 -21.82 4.84
C ILE A 98 -11.76 -22.66 3.75
N CYS A 99 -10.43 -22.58 3.63
CA CYS A 99 -9.67 -23.30 2.61
C CYS A 99 -9.41 -24.77 2.94
N CYS A 100 -9.31 -25.12 4.23
CA CYS A 100 -9.02 -26.46 4.74
C CYS A 100 -9.89 -26.75 5.99
N PRO A 101 -11.22 -26.92 5.84
CA PRO A 101 -12.10 -27.22 6.97
C PRO A 101 -11.73 -28.53 7.67
N ASP A 102 -11.26 -29.53 6.91
CA ASP A 102 -11.01 -30.89 7.40
C ASP A 102 -9.91 -31.03 8.47
N ILE A 103 -9.00 -30.07 8.64
CA ILE A 103 -7.96 -30.14 9.70
C ILE A 103 -8.46 -29.53 11.02
N LEU A 104 -9.41 -28.60 10.97
CA LEU A 104 -9.99 -27.98 12.16
C LEU A 104 -11.23 -28.73 12.67
N ASP A 105 -11.92 -29.48 11.81
CA ASP A 105 -13.04 -30.38 12.18
C ASP A 105 -12.57 -31.74 12.70
N ALA A 106 -11.28 -32.09 12.58
CA ALA A 106 -10.75 -33.42 12.92
C ALA A 106 -10.66 -33.73 14.43
N ASP A 107 -11.12 -32.84 15.31
CA ASP A 107 -11.10 -33.03 16.78
C ASP A 107 -12.51 -33.24 17.40
N ASP A 108 -13.59 -33.30 16.60
CA ASP A 108 -14.98 -33.40 17.12
C ASP A 108 -15.78 -34.65 16.67
N ASP A 109 -15.12 -35.68 16.12
CA ASP A 109 -15.76 -36.94 15.67
C ASP A 109 -15.44 -38.16 16.57
N GLU A 110 -15.43 -37.98 17.89
CA GLU A 110 -15.56 -39.11 18.84
C GLU A 110 -16.69 -38.84 19.85
N GLU A 111 -17.96 -38.83 19.41
CA GLU A 111 -19.11 -39.34 20.18
C GLU A 111 -20.42 -39.38 19.33
N ASP A 112 -20.92 -40.62 19.11
CA ASP A 112 -22.31 -41.06 18.93
C ASP A 112 -23.13 -40.96 17.59
N HIS A 113 -23.01 -42.04 16.80
CA HIS A 113 -24.08 -42.95 16.28
C HIS A 113 -25.00 -42.54 15.07
N PRO A 114 -25.76 -43.47 14.42
CA PRO A 114 -25.47 -44.83 13.90
C PRO A 114 -26.03 -45.07 12.46
N GLY A 115 -25.37 -45.95 11.67
CA GLY A 115 -26.05 -46.77 10.65
C GLY A 115 -25.98 -46.36 9.17
N ALA A 116 -25.14 -47.04 8.40
CA ALA A 116 -25.49 -47.69 7.13
C ALA A 116 -24.23 -48.32 6.51
N ASN A 117 -24.11 -49.64 6.64
CA ASN A 117 -23.79 -50.58 5.55
C ASN A 117 -23.41 -51.94 6.14
N HIS A 118 -24.45 -52.72 6.45
CA HIS A 118 -24.33 -54.16 6.55
C HIS A 118 -23.88 -54.72 5.19
N MET A 119 -22.67 -55.25 5.12
CA MET A 119 -22.35 -56.32 4.17
C MET A 119 -21.93 -57.53 5.01
N LYS A 120 -22.86 -58.47 5.21
CA LYS A 120 -22.54 -59.78 5.78
C LYS A 120 -21.75 -60.55 4.74
N LYS A 121 -20.58 -61.06 5.11
CA LYS A 121 -19.91 -62.14 4.39
C LYS A 121 -20.01 -63.39 5.27
N ASP A 122 -20.46 -64.45 4.61
CA ASP A 122 -20.67 -65.83 5.06
C ASP A 122 -21.96 -66.14 5.84
#